data_AF-A0A9X1IY18-F1
#
_entry.id   AF-A0A9X1IY18-F1
#
_cell.length_a   1.000
_cell.length_b   1.000
_cell.length_c   1.000
_cell.angle_alpha   90.00
_cell.angle_beta   90.00
_cell.angle_gamma   90.00
#
_symmetry.space_group_name_H-M   'P 1'
#
loop_
_entity.id
_entity.type
_entity.pdbx_description
1 polymer ?
#
loop_
_entity_poly.entity_id
_entity_poly.type
_entity_poly.pdbx_seq_one_letter_code
_entity_poly.pdbx_strand_id
1 'polypeptide(L)' 'MNEIPVFVSTALDEREKGIPLGAKDYLVKPYKPSQLSKVIMHTLLSNGKQGQILIPQGFHEENKG' A
#
# COMPACT_ATOMS: atom_id res chain seq x y z
N MET A 1 7.11 13.64 -14.40
CA MET A 1 7.26 13.06 -13.05
C MET A 1 6.32 11.88 -12.97
N ASN A 2 6.80 10.69 -12.60
CA ASN A 2 5.92 9.53 -12.43
C ASN A 2 5.38 9.55 -11.00
N GLU A 3 4.08 9.77 -10.84
CA GLU A 3 3.39 9.70 -9.55
C GLU A 3 3.27 8.24 -9.12
N ILE A 4 4.13 7.81 -8.20
CA ILE A 4 4.04 6.47 -7.60
C ILE A 4 2.89 6.53 -6.57
N PRO A 5 1.83 5.70 -6.71
CA PRO A 5 0.73 5.71 -5.76
C PRO A 5 1.20 5.19 -4.39
N VAL A 6 1.11 6.03 -3.36
CA VAL A 6 1.48 5.69 -1.98
C VAL A 6 0.23 5.36 -1.18
N PHE A 7 0.24 4.19 -0.53
CA PHE A 7 -0.80 3.75 0.41
C PHE A 7 -0.19 3.56 1.79
N VAL A 8 -0.81 4.11 2.82
CA VAL A 8 -0.26 4.07 4.19
C VAL A 8 -1.05 3.07 5.04
N SER A 9 -0.35 2.19 5.75
CA SER A 9 -0.94 1.25 6.70
C SER A 9 -0.59 1.65 8.13
N THR A 10 -1.57 2.09 8.91
CA THR A 10 -1.38 2.72 10.23
C THR A 10 -2.21 2.03 11.31
N ALA A 11 -1.85 2.17 12.59
CA ALA A 11 -2.68 1.64 13.69
C ALA A 11 -3.85 2.58 14.04
N LEU A 12 -3.67 3.89 13.85
CA LEU A 12 -4.69 4.91 14.07
C LEU A 12 -5.15 5.48 12.73
N ASP A 13 -6.34 6.07 12.71
CA ASP A 13 -6.79 6.79 11.52
C ASP A 13 -6.06 8.14 11.42
N GLU A 14 -5.17 8.27 10.43
CA GLU A 14 -4.35 9.47 10.19
C GLU A 14 -4.58 10.07 8.80
N ARG A 15 -5.72 9.75 8.16
CA ARG A 15 -6.07 10.23 6.81
C ARG A 15 -5.97 11.76 6.68
N GLU A 16 -6.46 12.48 7.69
CA GLU A 16 -6.48 13.94 7.72
C GLU A 16 -5.09 14.56 7.58
N LYS A 17 -4.03 13.86 7.99
CA LYS A 17 -2.65 14.36 7.92
C LYS A 17 -1.96 14.02 6.61
N GLY A 18 -2.07 12.78 6.12
CA GLY A 18 -1.26 12.38 4.96
C GLY A 18 -1.95 12.37 3.61
N ILE A 19 -3.29 12.44 3.54
CA ILE A 19 -3.96 12.74 2.26
C ILE A 19 -3.48 14.11 1.71
N PRO A 20 -3.42 15.20 2.50
CA PRO A 20 -2.85 16.47 2.04
C PRO A 20 -1.36 16.40 1.62
N LEU A 21 -0.62 15.39 2.08
CA LEU A 21 0.80 15.18 1.74
C LEU A 21 0.99 14.32 0.48
N GLY A 22 -0.10 13.92 -0.20
CA GLY A 22 -0.06 13.15 -1.45
C GLY A 22 -0.20 11.64 -1.28
N ALA A 23 -0.58 11.14 -0.09
CA ALA A 23 -1.00 9.75 0.04
C ALA A 23 -2.29 9.51 -0.74
N LYS A 24 -2.36 8.39 -1.46
CA LYS A 24 -3.54 8.02 -2.25
C LYS A 24 -4.66 7.47 -1.39
N ASP A 25 -4.34 6.66 -0.38
CA ASP A 25 -5.30 6.14 0.59
C ASP A 25 -4.59 5.57 1.84
N TYR A 26 -5.40 5.19 2.83
CA TYR A 26 -5.02 4.64 4.12
C TYR A 26 -5.72 3.32 4.41
N LEU A 27 -5.01 2.43 5.10
CA LEU A 27 -5.52 1.18 5.68
C LEU A 27 -5.25 1.17 7.19
N VAL A 28 -6.29 1.36 8.00
CA VAL A 28 -6.18 1.29 9.46
C VAL A 28 -6.16 -0.18 9.90
N LYS A 29 -5.12 -0.57 10.62
CA LYS A 29 -4.92 -1.92 11.15
C LYS A 29 -5.78 -2.16 12.40
N PRO A 30 -6.19 -3.42 12.67
CA PRO A 30 -6.02 -4.58 11.81
C PRO A 30 -7.02 -4.60 10.65
N TYR A 31 -6.56 -5.04 9.48
CA TYR A 31 -7.43 -5.30 8.32
C TYR A 31 -7.20 -6.72 7.81
N LYS A 32 -8.23 -7.29 7.19
CA LYS A 32 -8.11 -8.59 6.53
C LYS A 32 -7.13 -8.49 5.37
N PRO A 33 -6.28 -9.50 5.10
CA PRO A 33 -5.37 -9.49 3.96
C PRO A 33 -6.07 -9.18 2.62
N SER A 34 -7.32 -9.63 2.45
CA SER A 34 -8.14 -9.35 1.27
C SER A 34 -8.41 -7.86 1.02
N GLN A 35 -8.42 -7.02 2.07
CA GLN A 35 -8.57 -5.57 1.92
C GLN A 35 -7.34 -4.96 1.24
N LEU A 36 -6.14 -5.37 1.65
CA LEU A 36 -4.90 -4.94 1.00
C LEU A 36 -4.85 -5.41 -0.46
N SER A 37 -5.17 -6.68 -0.72
CA SER A 37 -5.22 -7.21 -2.09
C SER A 37 -6.18 -6.40 -2.97
N LYS A 38 -7.36 -6.04 -2.45
CA LYS A 38 -8.34 -5.23 -3.17
C LYS A 38 -7.79 -3.84 -3.53
N VAL A 39 -7.10 -3.17 -2.60
CA VAL A 39 -6.50 -1.85 -2.84
C VAL A 39 -5.41 -1.90 -3.90
N ILE A 40 -4.51 -2.89 -3.83
CA ILE A 40 -3.44 -3.08 -4.81
C ILE A 40 -4.04 -3.37 -6.20
N MET A 41 -4.99 -4.31 -6.27
CA MET A 41 -5.62 -4.68 -7.55
C MET A 41 -6.38 -3.51 -8.17
N HIS A 42 -7.15 -2.75 -7.40
CA HIS A 42 -7.85 -1.57 -7.89
C HIS A 42 -6.87 -0.55 -8.48
N THR A 43 -5.73 -0.34 -7.82
CA THR A 43 -4.68 0.58 -8.29
C THR A 43 -4.09 0.12 -9.61
N LEU A 44 -3.73 -1.16 -9.73
CA LEU A 44 -3.15 -1.73 -10.95
C LEU A 44 -4.12 -1.64 -12.14
N LEU A 45 -5.42 -1.87 -11.90
CA LEU A 45 -6.46 -1.76 -12.92
C LEU A 45 -6.69 -0.29 -13.33
N SER A 46 -6.68 0.65 -12.37
CA SER A 46 -6.85 2.08 -12.66
C SER A 46 -5.70 2.70 -13.46
N ASN A 47 -4.48 2.19 -13.29
CA ASN A 47 -3.28 2.67 -13.98
C ASN A 47 -3.01 1.95 -15.33
N GLY A 48 -3.97 1.19 -15.84
CA GLY A 48 -3.88 0.58 -17.17
C GLY A 48 -2.80 -0.51 -17.33
N LYS A 49 -2.38 -1.16 -16.22
CA LYS A 49 -1.28 -2.14 -16.18
C LYS A 49 0.09 -1.61 -16.65
N GLN A 50 0.28 -0.30 -16.78
CA GLN A 50 1.58 0.28 -17.08
C GLN A 50 2.38 0.42 -15.79
N GLY A 51 3.61 -0.12 -15.78
CA GLY A 51 4.52 -0.04 -14.63
C GLY A 51 5.20 -1.38 -14.32
N GLN A 52 5.94 -1.42 -13.21
CA GLN A 52 6.65 -2.60 -12.72
C GLN A 52 6.36 -2.76 -11.23
N ILE A 53 6.23 -4.00 -10.76
CA ILE A 53 6.12 -4.32 -9.33
C ILE A 53 7.52 -4.65 -8.83
N LEU A 54 8.06 -3.79 -7.96
CA LEU A 54 9.32 -4.06 -7.27
C LEU A 54 9.04 -4.80 -5.96
N ILE A 55 9.57 -6.00 -5.82
CA ILE A 55 9.54 -6.77 -4.56
C ILE A 55 10.97 -6.74 -4.01
N PRO A 56 11.22 -6.13 -2.82
CA PRO A 56 12.55 -6.11 -2.24
C PRO A 56 12.97 -7.54 -1.84
N GLN A 57 14.19 -7.95 -2.19
CA GLN A 57 14.70 -9.32 -1.95
C GLN A 57 15.07 -9.63 -0.47
N GLY A 58 14.63 -8.81 0.49
CA GLY A 58 15.14 -8.82 1.87
C GLY A 58 14.29 -9.51 2.93
N PHE A 59 13.11 -10.07 2.62
CA PHE A 59 12.30 -10.77 3.63
C PHE A 59 12.68 -12.25 3.73
N HIS A 60 13.90 -12.54 4.21
CA HIS A 60 14.31 -13.88 4.63
C HIS A 60 14.17 -14.00 6.16
N GLU A 61 13.28 -14.88 6.59
CA GLU A 61 13.10 -15.51 7.92
C GLU A 61 13.82 -14.91 9.15
N GLU A 62 13.16 -13.97 9.84
CA GLU A 62 13.27 -13.85 11.31
C GLU A 62 11.99 -14.37 11.95
N ASN A 63 11.74 -15.67 11.89
CA ASN A 63 10.86 -16.39 12.81
C ASN A 63 11.28 -17.87 12.85
N LYS A 64 12.38 -18.13 13.55
CA LYS A 64 12.67 -19.43 14.15
C LYS A 64 12.80 -19.24 15.65
N GLY A 65 11.65 -19.27 16.32
CA GLY A 65 11.52 -19.56 17.74
C GLY A 65 10.97 -20.96 17.92
#